data_AF-A0AAV1J6B4-F1
#
_entry.id   AF-A0AAV1J6B4-F1
#
_cell.length_a   1.000
_cell.length_b   1.000
_cell.length_c   1.000
_cell.angle_alpha   90.00
_cell.angle_beta   90.00
_cell.angle_gamma   90.00
#
_symmetry.space_group_name_H-M   'P 1'
#
loop_
_entity.id
_entity.type
_entity.pdbx_description
1 polymer ?
#
loop_
_entity_poly.entity_id
_entity_poly.type
_entity_poly.pdbx_seq_one_letter_code
_entity_poly.pdbx_strand_id
1 'polypeptide(L)'
;MIKISYFNHTATLNIKVKLNEAGWGESLLSLPKKWLSTQMSGAEDDEFQYVTVAKLPVPDLQATIDTYLDFTSVILNPQQQENTRDLAKKFIEDVGPKLQSILLQRQKEKVNWANGEVSLPNS
;
A
#
# COMPACT_ATOMS: atom_id res chain seq x y z
N MET A 1 -52.40 29.92 -2.95
CA MET A 1 -51.23 30.53 -3.62
C MET A 1 -50.07 30.48 -2.63
N ILE A 2 -49.13 29.54 -2.80
CA ILE A 2 -48.02 29.32 -1.85
C ILE A 2 -46.74 29.80 -2.52
N LYS A 3 -46.10 30.82 -1.94
CA LYS A 3 -44.75 31.26 -2.30
C LYS A 3 -43.77 30.33 -1.61
N ILE A 4 -43.00 29.57 -2.39
CA ILE A 4 -41.87 28.79 -1.88
C ILE A 4 -40.65 29.71 -1.95
N SER A 5 -40.25 30.25 -0.80
CA SER A 5 -38.98 30.97 -0.67
C SER A 5 -37.85 29.97 -0.44
N TYR A 6 -36.81 30.06 -1.24
CA TYR A 6 -35.58 29.27 -1.09
C TYR A 6 -34.77 29.78 0.10
N PHE A 7 -34.45 28.90 1.04
CA PHE A 7 -33.51 29.18 2.12
C PHE A 7 -32.20 28.43 1.82
N ASN A 8 -31.15 29.17 1.47
CA ASN A 8 -29.80 28.63 1.34
C ASN A 8 -29.20 28.48 2.74
N HIS A 9 -28.85 27.26 3.13
CA HIS A 9 -28.06 27.04 4.33
C HIS A 9 -26.65 26.58 3.91
N THR A 10 -25.68 27.50 3.91
CA THR A 10 -24.26 27.13 3.92
C THR A 10 -23.89 26.78 5.35
N ALA A 11 -23.77 25.49 5.67
CA ALA A 11 -23.20 25.05 6.93
C ALA A 11 -21.67 25.02 6.80
N THR A 12 -21.00 26.05 7.32
CA THR A 12 -19.56 26.01 7.57
C THR A 12 -19.31 25.27 8.88
N LEU A 13 -18.82 24.03 8.80
CA LEU A 13 -18.35 23.29 9.97
C LEU A 13 -16.98 23.82 10.38
N ASN A 14 -16.97 24.72 11.37
CA ASN A 14 -15.75 25.16 12.03
C ASN A 14 -15.33 24.08 13.05
N ILE A 15 -14.64 23.04 12.60
CA ILE A 15 -14.06 22.01 13.47
C ILE A 15 -12.80 22.58 14.08
N LYS A 16 -12.88 23.08 15.31
CA LYS A 16 -11.72 23.42 16.13
C LYS A 16 -11.20 22.13 16.75
N VAL A 17 -10.28 21.45 16.06
CA VAL A 17 -9.56 20.29 16.61
C VAL A 17 -8.66 20.79 17.74
N LYS A 18 -9.06 20.55 19.00
CA LYS A 18 -8.09 20.52 20.09
C LYS A 18 -7.34 19.20 19.96
N LEU A 19 -6.12 19.26 19.42
CA LEU A 19 -5.15 18.17 19.58
C LEU A 19 -4.91 18.05 21.09
N ASN A 20 -5.41 16.98 21.71
CA ASN A 20 -4.78 16.53 22.93
C ASN A 20 -3.49 15.83 22.48
N GLU A 21 -2.37 16.29 23.00
CA GLU A 21 -1.05 15.65 22.83
C GLU A 21 -0.84 14.57 23.91
N ALA A 22 -1.90 13.91 24.38
CA ALA A 22 -1.76 12.74 25.24
C ALA A 22 -1.56 11.52 24.35
N GLY A 23 -0.33 11.43 23.84
CA GLY A 23 0.12 10.41 22.92
C GLY A 23 -0.11 9.00 23.46
N TRP A 24 -0.32 8.10 22.51
CA TRP A 24 -0.43 6.66 22.68
C TRP A 24 0.80 6.04 23.40
N GLY A 25 1.87 6.82 23.62
CA GLY A 25 3.09 6.42 24.32
C GLY A 25 3.01 6.40 25.85
N GLU A 26 2.22 7.26 26.49
CA GLU A 26 2.20 7.34 27.97
C GLU A 26 1.30 6.27 28.62
N SER A 27 0.25 5.82 27.92
CA SER A 27 -0.61 4.74 28.42
C SER A 27 0.00 3.35 28.27
N LEU A 28 0.84 3.12 27.24
CA LEU A 28 1.49 1.82 27.00
C LEU A 28 2.75 1.58 27.84
N LEU A 29 3.30 2.61 28.48
CA LEU A 29 4.48 2.51 29.35
C LEU A 29 4.15 2.52 30.85
N SER A 30 2.88 2.64 31.21
CA SER A 30 2.42 2.60 32.61
C SER A 30 2.18 1.19 33.15
N LEU A 31 2.45 0.15 32.35
CA LEU A 31 2.33 -1.24 32.78
C LEU A 31 3.36 -1.56 33.89
N PRO A 32 2.98 -2.32 34.94
CA PRO A 32 3.90 -2.73 35.98
C PRO A 32 5.07 -3.54 35.40
N LYS A 33 6.31 -3.05 35.58
CA LYS A 33 7.57 -3.70 35.15
C LYS A 33 7.73 -5.18 35.56
N LYS A 34 6.94 -5.68 36.51
CA LYS A 34 6.96 -7.08 36.95
C LYS A 34 6.36 -8.07 35.94
N TRP A 35 5.61 -7.60 34.94
CA TRP A 35 5.02 -8.45 33.90
C TRP A 35 5.89 -8.58 32.64
N LEU A 36 6.94 -7.76 32.50
CA LEU A 36 7.82 -7.72 31.33
C LEU A 36 9.21 -8.34 31.58
N SER A 37 9.44 -8.96 32.73
CA SER A 37 10.71 -9.64 33.04
C SER A 37 10.52 -11.15 33.11
N THR A 38 10.15 -11.76 31.98
CA THR A 38 10.52 -13.16 31.73
C THR A 38 11.84 -13.14 30.95
N GLN A 39 12.94 -13.01 31.71
CA GLN A 39 14.26 -13.59 31.46
C GLN A 39 14.69 -13.70 29.98
N MET A 40 15.32 -12.64 29.47
CA MET A 40 16.46 -12.77 28.57
C MET A 40 17.61 -11.99 29.21
N SER A 41 18.45 -12.72 29.91
CA SER A 41 19.72 -12.27 30.46
C SER A 41 20.55 -13.54 30.52
N GLY A 42 21.30 -13.80 29.46
CA GLY A 42 22.15 -14.99 29.35
C GLY A 42 21.92 -15.78 28.07
N ALA A 43 22.49 -15.28 26.97
CA ALA A 43 23.00 -16.00 25.81
C ALA A 43 23.25 -14.96 24.72
N GLU A 44 24.35 -14.24 24.88
CA GLU A 44 25.10 -13.77 23.73
C GLU A 44 25.44 -14.98 22.84
N ASP A 45 25.22 -14.82 21.54
CA ASP A 45 25.43 -15.77 20.44
C ASP A 45 24.48 -16.99 20.37
N ASP A 46 23.24 -16.77 19.91
CA ASP A 46 22.54 -17.81 19.13
C ASP A 46 21.49 -17.24 18.16
N GLU A 47 21.56 -17.74 16.94
CA GLU A 47 20.38 -18.06 16.14
C GLU A 47 19.60 -16.92 15.44
N PHE A 48 20.29 -16.03 14.71
CA PHE A 48 19.78 -15.69 13.36
C PHE A 48 20.07 -16.86 12.43
N GLN A 49 19.43 -18.00 12.72
CA GLN A 49 19.40 -19.13 11.80
C GLN A 49 18.96 -18.56 10.46
N TYR A 50 19.79 -18.70 9.42
CA TYR A 50 19.50 -18.17 8.09
C TYR A 50 18.15 -18.73 7.62
N VAL A 51 17.06 -18.01 7.88
CA VAL A 51 15.74 -18.39 7.38
C VAL A 51 15.84 -18.26 5.89
N THR A 52 15.80 -19.38 5.17
CA THR A 52 15.74 -19.39 3.71
C THR A 52 14.38 -18.84 3.30
N VAL A 53 14.27 -17.52 3.17
CA VAL A 53 13.07 -16.85 2.69
C VAL A 53 12.94 -17.11 1.19
N ALA A 54 11.83 -17.71 0.79
CA ALA A 54 11.53 -17.96 -0.62
C ALA A 54 11.49 -16.63 -1.39
N LYS A 55 11.97 -16.66 -2.64
CA LYS A 55 11.89 -15.48 -3.53
C LYS A 55 10.43 -15.11 -3.76
N LEU A 56 10.12 -13.82 -3.72
CA LEU A 56 8.77 -13.34 -3.98
C LEU A 56 8.35 -13.68 -5.43
N PRO A 57 7.17 -14.27 -5.64
CA PRO A 57 6.65 -14.49 -6.99
C PRO A 57 6.34 -13.15 -7.66
N VAL A 58 6.52 -13.08 -8.98
CA VAL A 58 5.94 -12.01 -9.81
C VAL A 58 4.56 -12.49 -10.25
N PRO A 59 3.48 -11.76 -9.95
CA PRO A 59 2.14 -12.14 -10.37
C PRO A 59 2.01 -12.06 -11.90
N ASP A 60 1.06 -12.82 -12.45
CA ASP A 60 0.73 -12.77 -13.87
C ASP A 60 0.21 -11.38 -14.28
N LEU A 61 0.58 -10.93 -15.47
CA LEU A 61 0.23 -9.60 -15.97
C LEU A 61 -1.28 -9.45 -16.14
N GLN A 62 -1.94 -10.43 -16.76
CA GLN A 62 -3.39 -10.38 -17.00
C GLN A 62 -4.14 -10.37 -15.68
N ALA A 63 -3.81 -11.29 -14.77
CA ALA A 63 -4.44 -11.36 -13.46
C ALA A 63 -4.26 -10.08 -12.63
N THR A 64 -3.09 -9.43 -12.75
CA THR A 64 -2.81 -8.16 -12.07
C THR A 64 -3.68 -7.02 -12.62
N ILE A 65 -3.82 -6.94 -13.94
CA ILE A 65 -4.63 -5.91 -14.58
C ILE A 65 -6.13 -6.13 -14.32
N ASP A 66 -6.60 -7.37 -14.33
CA ASP A 66 -7.99 -7.70 -14.01
C ASP A 66 -8.33 -7.26 -12.58
N THR A 67 -7.46 -7.61 -11.62
CA THR A 67 -7.60 -7.17 -10.23
C THR A 67 -7.58 -5.64 -10.11
N TYR A 68 -6.71 -4.96 -10.86
CA TYR A 68 -6.67 -3.50 -10.89
C TYR A 68 -8.00 -2.91 -11.38
N LEU A 69 -8.57 -3.44 -12.47
CA LEU A 69 -9.83 -2.97 -13.04
C LEU A 69 -11.03 -3.21 -12.10
N ASP A 70 -11.00 -4.29 -11.33
CA ASP A 70 -11.99 -4.55 -10.28
C ASP A 70 -11.95 -3.47 -9.20
N PHE A 71 -10.75 -3.10 -8.74
CA PHE A 71 -10.59 -2.00 -7.78
C PHE A 71 -11.01 -0.65 -8.34
N THR A 72 -10.67 -0.35 -9.59
CA THR A 72 -11.05 0.95 -10.18
C THR A 72 -12.56 1.06 -10.38
N SER A 73 -13.27 -0.06 -10.55
CA SER A 73 -14.73 -0.06 -10.76
C SER A 73 -15.53 0.51 -9.58
N VAL A 74 -14.97 0.42 -8.37
CA VAL A 74 -15.61 0.92 -7.14
C VAL A 74 -15.39 2.43 -6.97
N ILE A 75 -14.37 2.99 -7.62
CA ILE A 75 -13.90 4.37 -7.41
C ILE A 75 -14.30 5.28 -8.58
N LEU A 76 -14.24 4.76 -9.81
CA LEU A 76 -14.41 5.53 -11.04
C LEU A 76 -15.87 5.59 -11.48
N ASN A 77 -16.25 6.68 -12.13
CA ASN A 77 -17.53 6.75 -12.84
C ASN A 77 -17.50 5.90 -14.13
N PRO A 78 -18.65 5.58 -14.75
CA PRO A 78 -18.70 4.66 -15.90
C PRO A 78 -17.83 5.09 -17.09
N GLN A 79 -17.79 6.38 -17.41
CA GLN A 79 -16.98 6.90 -18.52
C GLN A 79 -15.48 6.77 -18.24
N GLN A 80 -15.05 7.06 -17.02
CA GLN A 80 -13.66 6.90 -16.59
C GLN A 80 -13.27 5.42 -16.56
N GLN A 81 -14.17 4.54 -16.10
CA GLN A 81 -13.92 3.10 -16.07
C GLN A 81 -13.75 2.51 -17.48
N GLU A 82 -14.54 2.97 -18.45
CA GLU A 82 -14.39 2.57 -19.86
C GLU A 82 -13.03 3.00 -20.43
N ASN A 83 -12.66 4.26 -20.24
CA ASN A 83 -11.36 4.78 -20.67
C ASN A 83 -10.20 4.00 -20.04
N THR A 84 -10.29 3.68 -18.74
CA THR A 84 -9.28 2.90 -18.01
C THR A 84 -9.18 1.47 -18.58
N ARG A 85 -10.30 0.84 -18.93
CA ARG A 85 -10.31 -0.50 -19.57
C ARG A 85 -9.61 -0.48 -20.92
N ASP A 86 -9.83 0.55 -21.73
CA ASP A 86 -9.17 0.68 -23.03
C ASP A 86 -7.66 0.91 -22.90
N LEU A 87 -7.24 1.72 -21.93
CA LEU A 87 -5.82 1.89 -21.60
C LEU A 87 -5.20 0.59 -21.10
N ALA A 88 -5.90 -0.15 -20.23
CA ALA A 88 -5.46 -1.43 -19.71
C ALA A 88 -5.27 -2.47 -20.82
N LYS A 89 -6.20 -2.54 -21.79
CA LYS A 89 -6.05 -3.42 -22.97
C LYS A 89 -4.84 -3.05 -23.80
N LYS A 90 -4.69 -1.76 -24.15
CA LYS A 90 -3.52 -1.27 -24.89
C LYS A 90 -2.21 -1.57 -24.16
N PHE A 91 -2.21 -1.44 -22.83
CA PHE A 91 -1.05 -1.77 -22.02
C PHE A 91 -0.69 -3.24 -22.12
N ILE A 92 -1.66 -4.16 -22.04
CA ILE A 92 -1.42 -5.60 -22.16
C ILE A 92 -0.94 -5.99 -23.57
N GLU A 93 -1.46 -5.35 -24.61
CA GLU A 93 -1.09 -5.66 -26.00
C GLU A 93 0.27 -5.09 -26.41
N ASP A 94 0.68 -3.95 -25.83
CA ASP A 94 1.88 -3.22 -26.22
C ASP A 94 3.03 -3.40 -25.20
N VAL A 95 3.16 -2.47 -24.26
CA VAL A 95 4.33 -2.35 -23.39
C VAL A 95 4.34 -3.32 -22.19
N GLY A 96 3.17 -3.83 -21.80
CA GLY A 96 2.97 -4.69 -20.64
C GLY A 96 3.82 -5.96 -20.65
N PRO A 97 3.81 -6.79 -21.72
CA PRO A 97 4.61 -8.01 -21.81
C PRO A 97 6.12 -7.74 -21.74
N LYS A 98 6.57 -6.61 -22.31
CA LYS A 98 7.96 -6.19 -22.25
C LYS A 98 8.39 -5.84 -20.82
N LEU A 99 7.57 -5.07 -20.11
CA LEU A 99 7.82 -4.73 -18.70
C LEU A 99 7.75 -5.97 -17.80
N GLN A 100 6.79 -6.86 -18.04
CA GLN A 100 6.67 -8.14 -17.33
C GLN A 100 7.93 -8.99 -17.50
N SER A 101 8.48 -9.05 -18.72
CA SER A 101 9.73 -9.78 -18.99
C SER A 101 10.92 -9.20 -18.21
N ILE A 102 11.02 -7.87 -18.13
CA ILE A 102 12.05 -7.16 -17.34
C ILE A 102 11.87 -7.45 -15.83
N LEU A 103 10.63 -7.47 -15.34
CA LEU A 103 10.33 -7.81 -13.94
C LEU A 103 10.71 -9.26 -13.62
N LEU A 104 10.41 -10.19 -14.51
CA LEU A 104 10.81 -11.61 -14.37
C LEU A 104 12.33 -11.77 -14.38
N GLN A 105 13.05 -10.99 -15.18
CA GLN A 105 14.51 -10.97 -15.13
C GLN A 105 15.01 -10.44 -13.78
N ARG A 106 14.46 -9.31 -13.31
CA ARG A 106 14.81 -8.72 -12.00
C ARG A 106 14.50 -9.68 -10.84
N GLN A 107 13.43 -10.47 -10.93
CA GLN A 107 13.08 -11.50 -9.94
C GLN A 107 14.12 -12.62 -9.85
N LYS A 108 14.77 -12.98 -10.96
CA LYS A 108 15.85 -13.98 -10.93
C LYS A 108 17.07 -13.45 -10.19
N GLU A 109 17.38 -12.17 -10.39
CA GLU A 109 18.57 -11.49 -9.86
C GLU A 109 18.44 -11.10 -8.38
N LYS A 110 17.23 -10.71 -7.93
CA LYS A 110 17.00 -10.21 -6.56
C LYS A 110 16.27 -11.22 -5.66
N VAL A 111 16.61 -11.23 -4.37
CA VAL A 111 15.86 -12.00 -3.34
C VAL A 111 14.44 -11.42 -3.17
N ASN A 112 14.33 -10.10 -3.19
CA ASN A 112 13.07 -9.37 -3.25
C ASN A 112 13.15 -8.34 -4.39
N TRP A 113 12.37 -8.58 -5.45
CA TRP A 113 12.36 -7.75 -6.65
C TRP A 113 11.66 -6.39 -6.47
N ALA A 114 10.78 -6.28 -5.47
CA ALA A 114 10.03 -5.07 -5.13
C ALA A 114 10.83 -4.11 -4.24
N ASN A 115 11.96 -4.54 -3.68
CA ASN A 115 12.82 -3.66 -2.88
C ASN A 115 13.48 -2.60 -3.80
N GLY A 116 13.20 -1.35 -3.45
CA GLY A 116 13.45 -0.15 -4.24
C GLY A 116 14.90 0.33 -4.29
N GLU A 117 15.89 -0.57 -4.33
CA GLU A 117 17.18 -0.19 -4.90
C GLU A 117 17.02 -0.18 -6.42
N VAL A 118 16.51 0.95 -6.90
CA VAL A 118 16.71 1.42 -8.27
C VAL A 118 18.14 1.96 -8.28
N SER A 119 19.10 1.14 -8.67
CA SER A 119 20.45 1.60 -8.95
C SER A 119 20.34 2.62 -10.09
N LEU A 120 20.36 3.92 -9.76
CA LEU A 120 20.48 4.98 -10.73
C LEU A 120 21.81 4.74 -11.48
N PRO A 121 21.83 4.67 -12.81
CA PRO A 121 23.09 4.64 -13.53
C PRO A 121 23.86 5.93 -13.19
N ASN A 122 25.11 5.75 -12.76
CA ASN A 122 26.05 6.77 -12.32
C ASN A 122 25.95 8.07 -13.14
N SER A 123 25.79 9.21 -12.44
CA SER A 123 26.15 10.54 -12.96
C SER A 123 27.66 10.74 -12.88
#